data_AF-I4C083-F1
#
_entry.id   AF-I4C083-F1
#
_cell.length_a   1.000
_cell.length_b   1.000
_cell.length_c   1.000
_cell.angle_alpha   90.00
_cell.angle_beta   90.00
_cell.angle_gamma   90.00
#
_symmetry.space_group_name_H-M   'P 1'
#
loop_
_entity.id
_entity.type
_entity.pdbx_description
1 polymer ?
#
loop_
_entity_poly.entity_id
_entity_poly.type
_entity_poly.pdbx_seq_one_letter_code
_entity_poly.pdbx_strand_id
1 'polypeptide(L)'
;MSRFFAKDKIKIDGKLFVGLVFVLAGISIAWMGYFQAKLLWSRLAPFFPLSLPADVSERILASLSFIARDLISAISSLCAILIGIMWFFSGLGDVLRSGQLPQQSPDFADPGLVSETLRTGFPQYWRQSSWSARIMGRVWKSSRSISPISYELTGRMLKSCLKILLLALIIAFVFQAVSAIPGLLRRYLQISVTYLVPAARPLYALIGLTLLANLVLIVTFFPFRKKEFSRSGEALSVKGRVNPPMFFALLEEGCKLLNASNGLSRPSIRFTAETLGSTKGTLIENLPENWGLVARPGGFLCLPLSFFPLVLGFSRLVHFQRPAFEMPYMEFLKVHAFDYVFEVLFAIGLIMVGLYFAEWARVLFGIRRYRSDLVFCYAVENSESGTLTDPQPEPVDWKLANGADSEFANWAKNPESNAFRVEVFWAEVLSESAGPDSPRYVVGMQEQEGLNRSMWRILTIPFVITVEAEDRQILAGGST
;
A
#
# COMPACT_ATOMS: atom_id res chain seq x y z
N MET A 1 16.00 -31.73 18.73
CA MET A 1 15.35 -32.20 17.48
C MET A 1 14.42 -31.12 16.89
N SER A 2 14.88 -29.86 16.78
CA SER A 2 14.06 -28.69 16.40
C SER A 2 14.78 -27.69 15.48
N ARG A 3 15.90 -28.11 14.85
CA ARG A 3 16.72 -27.25 13.95
C ARG A 3 16.46 -27.48 12.45
N PHE A 4 15.29 -28.00 12.07
CA PHE A 4 14.98 -28.31 10.65
C PHE A 4 13.73 -27.62 10.09
N PHE A 5 13.21 -26.59 10.75
CA PHE A 5 12.20 -25.68 10.16
C PHE A 5 12.83 -24.35 9.75
N ALA A 6 13.94 -24.41 9.00
CA ALA A 6 14.17 -23.40 7.97
C ALA A 6 13.11 -23.65 6.88
N LYS A 7 11.87 -23.20 7.13
CA LYS A 7 10.90 -23.00 6.07
C LYS A 7 11.53 -21.93 5.18
N ASP A 8 12.14 -22.35 4.08
CA ASP A 8 12.35 -21.51 2.90
C ASP A 8 10.98 -21.01 2.46
N LYS A 9 10.51 -19.96 3.13
CA LYS A 9 9.33 -19.21 2.73
C LYS A 9 9.74 -18.59 1.41
N ILE A 10 9.31 -19.21 0.32
CA ILE A 10 9.43 -18.69 -1.04
C ILE A 10 9.05 -17.21 -0.97
N LYS A 11 10.05 -16.34 -1.14
CA LYS A 11 9.90 -14.89 -1.14
C LYS A 11 9.30 -14.53 -2.49
N ILE A 12 8.00 -14.72 -2.64
CA ILE A 12 7.31 -14.33 -3.87
C ILE A 12 7.23 -12.81 -3.88
N ASP A 13 7.91 -12.17 -4.84
CA ASP A 13 7.84 -10.74 -5.08
C ASP A 13 6.52 -10.43 -5.80
N GLY A 14 5.71 -9.53 -5.25
CA GLY A 14 4.41 -9.20 -5.81
C GLY A 14 4.51 -8.44 -7.13
N LYS A 15 5.67 -7.81 -7.41
CA LYS A 15 5.99 -7.23 -8.72
C LYS A 15 5.98 -8.26 -9.84
N LEU A 16 6.36 -9.51 -9.55
CA LEU A 16 6.33 -10.60 -10.50
C LEU A 16 4.91 -10.87 -11.00
N PHE A 17 3.91 -10.87 -10.11
CA PHE A 17 2.52 -11.15 -10.50
C PHE A 17 1.93 -10.04 -11.36
N VAL A 18 2.19 -8.77 -11.01
CA VAL A 18 1.74 -7.65 -11.84
C VAL A 18 2.44 -7.69 -13.19
N GLY A 19 3.76 -7.91 -13.22
CA GLY A 19 4.53 -8.05 -14.46
C GLY A 19 3.99 -9.18 -15.34
N LEU A 20 3.67 -10.33 -14.75
CA LEU A 20 3.08 -11.47 -15.45
C LEU A 20 1.70 -11.13 -16.04
N VAL A 21 0.85 -10.39 -15.33
CA VAL A 21 -0.43 -9.91 -15.89
C VAL A 21 -0.21 -9.03 -17.11
N PHE A 22 0.75 -8.09 -17.07
CA PHE A 22 1.06 -7.23 -18.22
C PHE A 22 1.69 -8.00 -19.38
N VAL A 23 2.52 -9.01 -19.12
CA VAL A 23 3.06 -9.91 -20.16
C VAL A 23 1.93 -10.68 -20.84
N LEU A 24 1.06 -11.34 -20.07
CA LEU A 24 -0.04 -12.13 -20.61
C LEU A 24 -1.07 -11.26 -21.35
N ALA A 25 -1.45 -10.12 -20.77
CA ALA A 25 -2.36 -9.17 -21.41
C ALA A 25 -1.73 -8.61 -22.69
N GLY A 26 -0.45 -8.22 -22.64
CA GLY A 26 0.30 -7.68 -23.77
C GLY A 26 0.37 -8.65 -24.95
N ILE A 27 0.74 -9.92 -24.70
CA ILE A 27 0.76 -10.97 -25.73
C ILE A 27 -0.65 -11.18 -26.30
N SER A 28 -1.66 -11.33 -25.43
CA SER A 28 -3.03 -11.58 -25.86
C SER A 28 -3.57 -10.46 -26.75
N ILE A 29 -3.34 -9.20 -26.36
CA ILE A 29 -3.81 -8.02 -27.07
C ILE A 29 -3.05 -7.83 -28.39
N ALA A 30 -1.72 -7.96 -28.38
CA ALA A 30 -0.92 -7.86 -29.60
C ALA A 30 -1.28 -8.95 -30.60
N TRP A 31 -1.50 -10.18 -30.13
CA TRP A 31 -1.95 -11.30 -30.95
C TRP A 31 -3.31 -11.01 -31.59
N MET A 32 -4.30 -10.59 -30.80
CA MET A 32 -5.62 -10.21 -31.33
C MET A 32 -5.52 -9.11 -32.38
N GLY A 33 -4.75 -8.06 -32.11
CA GLY A 33 -4.52 -6.96 -33.05
C GLY A 33 -3.87 -7.43 -34.35
N TYR A 34 -2.86 -8.31 -34.27
CA TYR A 34 -2.18 -8.85 -35.44
C TYR A 34 -3.12 -9.67 -36.34
N PHE A 35 -3.91 -10.59 -35.77
CA PHE A 35 -4.83 -11.41 -36.55
C PHE A 35 -5.92 -10.56 -37.22
N GLN A 36 -6.46 -9.58 -36.51
CA GLN A 36 -7.49 -8.70 -37.06
C GLN A 36 -6.91 -7.76 -38.13
N ALA A 37 -5.71 -7.22 -37.94
CA ALA A 37 -5.03 -6.42 -38.95
C ALA A 37 -4.73 -7.23 -40.22
N LYS A 38 -4.30 -8.49 -40.07
CA LYS A 38 -4.08 -9.41 -41.20
C LYS A 38 -5.39 -9.70 -41.94
N LEU A 39 -6.49 -9.89 -41.21
CA LEU A 39 -7.82 -10.12 -41.78
C LEU A 39 -8.31 -8.88 -42.56
N LEU A 40 -8.20 -7.69 -41.97
CA LEU A 40 -8.54 -6.43 -42.64
C LEU A 40 -7.68 -6.21 -43.88
N TRP A 41 -6.37 -6.44 -43.79
CA TRP A 41 -5.47 -6.36 -44.94
C TRP A 41 -5.87 -7.31 -46.06
N SER A 42 -6.21 -8.56 -45.75
CA SER A 42 -6.65 -9.53 -46.76
C SER A 42 -7.96 -9.13 -47.47
N ARG A 43 -8.84 -8.39 -46.77
CA ARG A 43 -10.07 -7.85 -47.36
C ARG A 43 -9.82 -6.61 -48.21
N LEU A 44 -8.86 -5.77 -47.82
CA LEU A 44 -8.57 -4.48 -48.47
C LEU A 44 -7.58 -4.61 -49.64
N ALA A 45 -6.66 -5.58 -49.59
CA ALA A 45 -5.63 -5.80 -50.61
C ALA A 45 -6.18 -5.95 -52.06
N PRO A 46 -7.32 -6.61 -52.32
CA PRO A 46 -7.90 -6.71 -53.66
C PRO A 46 -8.34 -5.37 -54.28
N PHE A 47 -8.52 -4.32 -53.45
CA PHE A 47 -8.94 -3.00 -53.91
C PHE A 47 -7.76 -2.10 -54.33
N PHE A 48 -6.52 -2.60 -54.25
CA PHE A 48 -5.33 -1.95 -54.79
C PHE A 48 -4.84 -2.69 -56.05
N PRO A 49 -4.70 -2.06 -57.24
CA PRO A 49 -4.76 -0.61 -57.52
C PRO A 49 -6.14 -0.07 -57.96
N LEU A 50 -6.41 1.18 -57.57
CA LEU A 50 -7.66 1.94 -57.75
C LEU A 50 -8.06 2.16 -59.22
N SER A 51 -8.79 1.22 -59.83
CA SER A 51 -9.74 1.57 -60.89
C SER A 51 -11.04 1.98 -60.21
N LEU A 52 -11.22 3.28 -59.98
CA LEU A 52 -12.44 3.82 -59.38
C LEU A 52 -13.55 3.83 -60.43
N PRO A 53 -14.62 3.02 -60.31
CA PRO A 53 -15.78 3.14 -61.18
C PRO A 53 -16.50 4.48 -60.97
N ALA A 54 -17.32 4.91 -61.92
CA ALA A 54 -17.96 6.23 -61.90
C ALA A 54 -18.93 6.44 -60.70
N ASP A 55 -19.41 5.36 -60.06
CA ASP A 55 -20.43 5.39 -58.99
C ASP A 55 -19.84 5.38 -57.56
N VAL A 56 -18.56 5.75 -57.40
CA VAL A 56 -17.86 5.62 -56.10
C VAL A 56 -18.44 6.54 -55.02
N SER A 57 -18.89 7.75 -55.35
CA SER A 57 -19.42 8.69 -54.37
C SER A 57 -20.69 8.17 -53.68
N GLU A 58 -21.63 7.60 -54.44
CA GLU A 58 -22.86 7.02 -53.91
C GLU A 58 -22.58 5.74 -53.11
N ARG A 59 -21.66 4.89 -53.58
CA ARG A 59 -21.23 3.70 -52.82
C ARG A 59 -20.53 4.05 -51.51
N ILE A 60 -19.69 5.09 -51.47
CA ILE A 60 -19.03 5.55 -50.23
C ILE A 60 -20.07 6.07 -49.23
N LEU A 61 -21.05 6.85 -49.70
CA LEU A 61 -22.11 7.39 -48.83
C LEU A 61 -23.05 6.30 -48.29
N ALA A 62 -23.32 5.24 -49.06
CA ALA A 62 -24.11 4.09 -48.61
C ALA A 62 -23.34 3.09 -47.72
N SER A 63 -22.01 3.08 -47.79
CA SER A 63 -21.13 2.18 -47.03
C SER A 63 -20.45 2.84 -45.83
N LEU A 64 -20.85 4.06 -45.45
CA LEU A 64 -20.23 4.81 -44.34
C LEU A 64 -20.21 4.02 -43.02
N SER A 65 -21.26 3.24 -42.72
CA SER A 65 -21.34 2.38 -41.52
C SER A 65 -20.28 1.27 -41.52
N PHE A 66 -19.98 0.72 -42.70
CA PHE A 66 -18.95 -0.29 -42.92
C PHE A 66 -17.55 0.33 -42.86
N ILE A 67 -17.33 1.46 -43.53
CA ILE A 67 -16.06 2.19 -43.50
C ILE A 67 -15.72 2.62 -42.07
N ALA A 68 -16.68 3.16 -41.32
CA ALA A 68 -16.47 3.56 -39.93
C ALA A 68 -16.09 2.38 -39.04
N ARG A 69 -16.76 1.23 -39.22
CA ARG A 69 -16.44 -0.02 -38.49
C ARG A 69 -15.03 -0.51 -38.79
N ASP A 70 -14.67 -0.61 -40.07
CA ASP A 70 -13.37 -1.12 -40.49
C ASP A 70 -12.25 -0.14 -40.09
N LEU A 71 -12.50 1.16 -40.13
CA LEU A 71 -11.57 2.18 -39.64
C LEU A 71 -11.33 2.04 -38.13
N ILE A 72 -12.39 1.92 -37.32
CA ILE A 72 -12.26 1.71 -35.87
C ILE A 72 -11.49 0.43 -35.60
N SER A 73 -11.82 -0.68 -36.28
CA SER A 73 -11.14 -1.96 -36.12
C SER A 73 -9.68 -1.89 -36.54
N ALA A 74 -9.35 -1.19 -37.63
CA ALA A 74 -7.99 -1.01 -38.13
C ALA A 74 -7.12 -0.21 -37.16
N ILE A 75 -7.60 0.97 -36.74
CA ILE A 75 -6.89 1.82 -35.77
C ILE A 75 -6.71 1.05 -34.45
N SER A 76 -7.75 0.39 -33.97
CA SER A 76 -7.72 -0.37 -32.73
C SER A 76 -6.76 -1.56 -32.80
N SER A 77 -6.66 -2.23 -33.95
CA SER A 77 -5.72 -3.33 -34.18
C SER A 77 -4.27 -2.86 -34.14
N LEU A 78 -3.97 -1.73 -34.78
CA LEU A 78 -2.66 -1.08 -34.71
C LEU A 78 -2.31 -0.67 -33.28
N CYS A 79 -3.24 0.00 -32.58
CA CYS A 79 -3.06 0.36 -31.17
C CYS A 79 -2.86 -0.87 -30.28
N ALA A 80 -3.61 -1.96 -30.51
CA ALA A 80 -3.48 -3.20 -29.78
C ALA A 80 -2.08 -3.83 -29.95
N ILE A 81 -1.53 -3.83 -31.17
CA ILE A 81 -0.16 -4.30 -31.42
C ILE A 81 0.85 -3.44 -30.66
N LEU A 82 0.80 -2.11 -30.83
CA LEU A 82 1.78 -1.20 -30.23
C LEU A 82 1.74 -1.23 -28.70
N ILE A 83 0.53 -1.10 -28.12
CA ILE A 83 0.34 -1.10 -26.66
C ILE A 83 0.61 -2.50 -26.09
N GLY A 84 0.21 -3.56 -26.79
CA GLY A 84 0.46 -4.93 -26.36
C GLY A 84 1.95 -5.25 -26.26
N ILE A 85 2.74 -4.82 -27.26
CA ILE A 85 4.21 -4.95 -27.24
C ILE A 85 4.81 -4.11 -26.11
N MET A 86 4.36 -2.87 -25.92
CA MET A 86 4.83 -2.00 -24.84
C MET A 86 4.57 -2.62 -23.45
N TRP A 87 3.37 -3.16 -23.24
CA TRP A 87 3.01 -3.85 -21.99
C TRP A 87 3.77 -5.15 -21.79
N PHE A 88 4.05 -5.89 -22.86
CA PHE A 88 4.91 -7.07 -22.80
C PHE A 88 6.31 -6.71 -22.28
N PHE A 89 6.97 -5.70 -22.87
CA PHE A 89 8.31 -5.29 -22.43
C PHE A 89 8.31 -4.68 -21.04
N SER A 90 7.31 -3.87 -20.70
CA SER A 90 7.16 -3.33 -19.34
C SER A 90 6.99 -4.45 -18.31
N GLY A 91 6.13 -5.43 -18.59
CA GLY A 91 5.89 -6.56 -17.71
C GLY A 91 7.11 -7.47 -17.58
N LEU A 92 7.84 -7.70 -18.68
CA LEU A 92 9.10 -8.44 -18.67
C LEU A 92 10.16 -7.73 -17.82
N GLY A 93 10.25 -6.39 -17.92
CA GLY A 93 11.13 -5.59 -17.07
C GLY A 93 10.81 -5.73 -15.59
N ASP A 94 9.52 -5.74 -15.21
CA ASP A 94 9.09 -5.95 -13.83
C ASP A 94 9.42 -7.37 -13.33
N VAL A 95 9.26 -8.39 -14.18
CA VAL A 95 9.62 -9.79 -13.87
C VAL A 95 11.13 -9.95 -13.72
N LEU A 96 11.93 -9.38 -14.62
CA LEU A 96 13.40 -9.48 -14.56
C LEU A 96 13.99 -8.72 -13.37
N ARG A 97 13.36 -7.64 -12.93
CA ARG A 97 13.76 -6.88 -11.73
C ARG A 97 13.24 -7.51 -10.44
N SER A 98 12.30 -8.45 -10.52
CA SER A 98 11.81 -9.19 -9.36
C SER A 98 12.93 -10.05 -8.79
N GLY A 99 13.38 -9.73 -7.57
CA GLY A 99 14.56 -10.35 -6.95
C GLY A 99 15.68 -9.37 -6.57
N GLN A 100 15.68 -8.14 -7.10
CA GLN A 100 16.55 -7.07 -6.58
C GLN A 100 15.98 -6.57 -5.24
N LEU A 101 16.40 -7.20 -4.15
CA LEU A 101 16.09 -6.76 -2.79
C LEU A 101 16.83 -5.43 -2.56
N PRO A 102 16.14 -4.35 -2.13
CA PRO A 102 16.82 -3.14 -1.67
C PRO A 102 17.73 -3.52 -0.51
N GLN A 103 18.95 -2.99 -0.58
CA GLN A 103 20.07 -3.39 0.26
C GLN A 103 19.90 -2.93 1.71
N GLN A 104 19.01 -1.98 1.98
CA GLN A 104 18.70 -1.47 3.32
C GLN A 104 17.19 -1.29 3.51
N SER A 105 16.72 -1.57 4.73
CA SER A 105 15.38 -1.17 5.17
C SER A 105 15.31 0.35 5.33
N PRO A 106 14.14 0.97 5.15
CA PRO A 106 13.94 2.39 5.45
C PRO A 106 13.89 2.65 6.97
N ASP A 107 14.03 3.88 7.43
CA ASP A 107 13.90 4.25 8.85
C ASP A 107 12.44 4.37 9.31
N PHE A 108 12.22 4.42 10.62
CA PHE A 108 10.88 4.69 11.17
C PHE A 108 10.47 6.13 10.92
N ALA A 109 9.19 6.35 10.60
CA ALA A 109 8.67 7.69 10.28
C ALA A 109 8.87 8.69 11.44
N ASP A 110 8.61 8.23 12.66
CA ASP A 110 8.90 8.98 13.87
C ASP A 110 9.22 7.96 14.98
N PRO A 111 10.52 7.86 15.34
CA PRO A 111 11.01 6.87 16.27
C PRO A 111 10.65 7.20 17.73
N GLY A 112 10.24 8.43 18.03
CA GLY A 112 9.79 8.84 19.37
C GLY A 112 8.43 8.23 19.75
N LEU A 113 7.50 8.11 18.81
CA LEU A 113 6.27 7.34 19.09
C LEU A 113 6.53 5.82 19.10
N VAL A 114 7.58 5.34 18.43
CA VAL A 114 7.93 3.92 18.46
C VAL A 114 8.45 3.54 19.84
N SER A 115 9.38 4.32 20.41
CA SER A 115 9.85 4.11 21.78
C SER A 115 8.72 4.22 22.78
N GLU A 116 7.82 5.20 22.61
CA GLU A 116 6.69 5.39 23.51
C GLU A 116 5.64 4.27 23.41
N THR A 117 5.42 3.72 22.20
CA THR A 117 4.60 2.52 22.05
C THR A 117 5.26 1.31 22.71
N LEU A 118 6.58 1.18 22.60
CA LEU A 118 7.33 0.11 23.27
C LEU A 118 7.36 0.29 24.79
N ARG A 119 7.29 1.51 25.32
CA ARG A 119 7.19 1.79 26.76
C ARG A 119 5.80 1.49 27.29
N THR A 120 4.77 2.02 26.64
CA THR A 120 3.38 1.92 27.12
C THR A 120 2.73 0.58 26.80
N GLY A 121 3.23 -0.16 25.80
CA GLY A 121 2.58 -1.39 25.31
C GLY A 121 1.27 -1.12 24.56
N PHE A 122 0.95 0.15 24.26
CA PHE A 122 -0.28 0.54 23.56
C PHE A 122 0.03 1.20 22.22
N PRO A 123 -0.73 0.91 21.15
CA PRO A 123 -0.52 1.53 19.85
C PRO A 123 -0.78 3.04 19.90
N GLN A 124 0.28 3.85 19.72
CA GLN A 124 0.17 5.32 19.72
C GLN A 124 0.16 5.95 18.31
N TYR A 125 0.28 5.13 17.27
CA TYR A 125 0.46 5.55 15.87
C TYR A 125 -0.69 6.40 15.30
N TRP A 126 -1.90 6.26 15.84
CA TRP A 126 -3.05 7.05 15.40
C TRP A 126 -2.84 8.56 15.65
N ARG A 127 -1.94 8.95 16.55
CA ARG A 127 -1.60 10.36 16.82
C ARG A 127 -0.86 11.03 15.65
N GLN A 128 0.01 10.29 14.96
CA GLN A 128 0.72 10.75 13.74
C GLN A 128 -0.15 10.76 12.48
N SER A 129 -1.28 10.04 12.51
CA SER A 129 -2.06 9.78 11.31
C SER A 129 -2.85 11.00 10.81
N SER A 130 -3.26 10.94 9.54
CA SER A 130 -4.10 11.96 8.90
C SER A 130 -5.35 12.28 9.72
N TRP A 131 -5.92 13.48 9.55
CA TRP A 131 -7.11 13.93 10.30
C TRP A 131 -8.26 12.91 10.28
N SER A 132 -8.46 12.21 9.16
CA SER A 132 -9.44 11.13 9.03
C SER A 132 -9.17 9.95 9.97
N ALA A 133 -7.91 9.55 10.14
CA ALA A 133 -7.54 8.45 11.03
C ALA A 133 -7.62 8.87 12.51
N ARG A 134 -7.38 10.15 12.84
CA ARG A 134 -7.66 10.70 14.18
C ARG A 134 -9.14 10.66 14.54
N ILE A 135 -10.03 11.04 13.61
CA ILE A 135 -11.49 10.93 13.84
C ILE A 135 -11.90 9.47 14.00
N MET A 136 -11.43 8.62 13.09
CA MET A 136 -11.79 7.20 13.08
C MET A 136 -11.32 6.48 14.35
N GLY A 137 -10.11 6.80 14.84
CA GLY A 137 -9.58 6.31 16.12
C GLY A 137 -10.30 6.84 17.37
N ARG A 138 -10.97 8.00 17.28
CA ARG A 138 -11.84 8.52 18.34
C ARG A 138 -13.19 7.80 18.36
N VAL A 139 -13.81 7.65 17.19
CA VAL A 139 -15.14 7.03 17.04
C VAL A 139 -15.09 5.52 17.25
N TRP A 140 -14.05 4.85 16.76
CA TRP A 140 -13.92 3.40 16.83
C TRP A 140 -12.60 2.99 17.48
N LYS A 141 -12.62 2.67 18.78
CA LYS A 141 -11.40 2.29 19.53
C LYS A 141 -10.64 1.11 18.91
N SER A 142 -11.35 0.16 18.29
CA SER A 142 -10.73 -0.99 17.61
C SER A 142 -9.93 -0.61 16.36
N SER A 143 -10.17 0.58 15.80
CA SER A 143 -9.40 1.08 14.65
C SER A 143 -8.00 1.56 15.06
N ARG A 144 -7.74 1.82 16.35
CA ARG A 144 -6.42 2.28 16.83
C ARG A 144 -5.29 1.28 16.59
N SER A 145 -5.61 0.01 16.35
CA SER A 145 -4.63 -1.05 15.99
C SER A 145 -4.42 -1.22 14.48
N ILE A 146 -5.07 -0.41 13.63
CA ILE A 146 -4.89 -0.43 12.17
C ILE A 146 -3.56 0.24 11.83
N SER A 147 -2.81 -0.34 10.88
CA SER A 147 -1.53 0.26 10.48
C SER A 147 -1.76 1.62 9.80
N PRO A 148 -0.87 2.61 9.99
CA PRO A 148 -0.96 3.91 9.33
C PRO A 148 -1.08 3.80 7.80
N ILE A 149 -0.39 2.82 7.20
CA ILE A 149 -0.47 2.52 5.76
C ILE A 149 -1.89 2.10 5.37
N SER A 150 -2.52 1.20 6.12
CA SER A 150 -3.92 0.80 5.86
C SER A 150 -4.89 1.98 5.94
N TYR A 151 -4.67 2.93 6.87
CA TYR A 151 -5.46 4.16 6.93
C TYR A 151 -5.29 5.04 5.70
N GLU A 152 -4.05 5.24 5.28
CA GLU A 152 -3.76 6.05 4.10
C GLU A 152 -4.37 5.43 2.83
N LEU A 153 -4.22 4.12 2.66
CA LEU A 153 -4.79 3.37 1.53
C LEU A 153 -6.32 3.41 1.55
N THR A 154 -6.94 3.25 2.73
CA THR A 154 -8.39 3.37 2.89
C THR A 154 -8.86 4.78 2.51
N GLY A 155 -8.14 5.82 2.95
CA GLY A 155 -8.44 7.21 2.59
C GLY A 155 -8.30 7.48 1.09
N ARG A 156 -7.24 6.94 0.45
CA ARG A 156 -7.03 7.02 -1.00
C ARG A 156 -8.14 6.28 -1.76
N MET A 157 -8.55 5.09 -1.31
CA MET A 157 -9.66 4.34 -1.89
C MET A 157 -10.99 5.06 -1.75
N LEU A 158 -11.30 5.62 -0.57
CA LEU A 158 -12.54 6.36 -0.34
C LEU A 158 -12.63 7.60 -1.26
N LYS A 159 -11.53 8.33 -1.42
CA LYS A 159 -11.43 9.42 -2.41
C LYS A 159 -11.65 8.90 -3.83
N SER A 160 -11.16 7.71 -4.16
CA SER A 160 -11.39 7.08 -5.45
C SER A 160 -12.87 6.73 -5.66
N CYS A 161 -13.55 6.17 -4.66
CA CYS A 161 -14.99 5.91 -4.71
C CYS A 161 -15.78 7.20 -4.94
N LEU A 162 -15.40 8.30 -4.27
CA LEU A 162 -16.03 9.61 -4.48
C LEU A 162 -15.83 10.11 -5.92
N LYS A 163 -14.62 9.97 -6.49
CA LYS A 163 -14.35 10.31 -7.90
C LYS A 163 -15.21 9.50 -8.86
N ILE A 164 -15.39 8.20 -8.58
CA ILE A 164 -16.21 7.30 -9.40
C ILE A 164 -17.70 7.71 -9.32
N LEU A 165 -18.20 8.04 -8.13
CA LEU A 165 -19.56 8.55 -7.95
C LEU A 165 -19.78 9.89 -8.68
N LEU A 166 -18.82 10.81 -8.60
CA LEU A 166 -18.86 12.06 -9.34
C LEU A 166 -18.87 11.81 -10.85
N LEU A 167 -18.06 10.88 -11.34
CA LEU A 167 -18.06 10.47 -12.75
C LEU A 167 -19.42 9.91 -13.18
N ALA A 168 -20.07 9.11 -12.33
CA ALA A 168 -21.42 8.58 -12.59
C ALA A 168 -22.45 9.70 -12.73
N LEU A 169 -22.36 10.73 -11.87
CA LEU A 169 -23.21 11.91 -11.94
C LEU A 169 -22.96 12.72 -13.21
N ILE A 170 -21.70 12.90 -13.60
CA ILE A 170 -21.34 13.58 -14.86
C ILE A 170 -21.91 12.82 -16.05
N ILE A 171 -21.77 11.48 -16.10
CA ILE A 171 -22.34 10.66 -17.15
C ILE A 171 -23.86 10.80 -17.19
N ALA A 172 -24.54 10.77 -16.03
CA ALA A 172 -25.98 11.00 -15.95
C ALA A 172 -26.39 12.35 -16.54
N PHE A 173 -25.66 13.41 -16.16
CA PHE A 173 -25.89 14.75 -16.66
C PHE A 173 -25.68 14.85 -18.18
N VAL A 174 -24.59 14.27 -18.71
CA VAL A 174 -24.30 14.25 -20.15
C VAL A 174 -25.38 13.51 -20.92
N PHE A 175 -25.79 12.32 -20.47
CA PHE A 175 -26.86 11.56 -21.14
C PHE A 175 -28.20 12.30 -21.10
N GLN A 176 -28.54 12.90 -19.97
CA GLN A 176 -29.74 13.72 -19.84
C GLN A 176 -29.70 14.91 -20.80
N ALA A 177 -28.57 15.63 -20.85
CA ALA A 177 -28.38 16.76 -21.76
C ALA A 177 -28.50 16.34 -23.23
N VAL A 178 -27.81 15.26 -23.63
CA VAL A 178 -27.87 14.73 -25.00
C VAL A 178 -29.28 14.29 -25.37
N SER A 179 -30.05 13.73 -24.43
CA SER A 179 -31.46 13.36 -24.66
C SER A 179 -32.41 14.57 -24.75
N ALA A 180 -32.07 15.69 -24.12
CA ALA A 180 -32.90 16.90 -24.09
C ALA A 180 -32.68 17.83 -25.31
N ILE A 181 -31.50 17.77 -25.93
CA ILE A 181 -31.12 18.59 -27.10
C ILE A 181 -32.17 18.57 -28.23
N PRO A 182 -32.77 17.44 -28.67
CA PRO A 182 -33.77 17.44 -29.73
C PRO A 182 -35.02 18.26 -29.36
N GLY A 183 -35.47 18.15 -28.11
CA GLY A 183 -36.61 18.92 -27.60
C GLY A 183 -36.31 20.42 -27.53
N LEU A 184 -35.09 20.78 -27.13
CA LEU A 184 -34.62 22.17 -27.09
C LEU A 184 -34.51 22.78 -28.50
N LEU A 185 -33.87 22.09 -29.44
CA LEU A 185 -33.76 22.51 -30.85
C LEU A 185 -35.14 22.72 -31.48
N ARG A 186 -36.07 21.79 -31.24
CA ARG A 186 -37.44 21.92 -31.75
C ARG A 186 -38.17 23.11 -31.16
N ARG A 187 -38.01 23.38 -29.86
CA ARG A 187 -38.72 24.46 -29.16
C ARG A 187 -38.19 25.85 -29.50
N TYR A 188 -36.88 26.01 -29.67
CA TYR A 188 -36.25 27.32 -29.82
C TYR A 188 -35.80 27.66 -31.24
N LEU A 189 -35.43 26.66 -32.04
CA LEU A 189 -34.85 26.87 -33.38
C LEU A 189 -35.73 26.35 -34.52
N GLN A 190 -36.88 25.71 -34.21
CA GLN A 190 -37.76 25.05 -35.17
C GLN A 190 -37.07 23.97 -36.04
N ILE A 191 -35.89 23.50 -35.62
CA ILE A 191 -35.15 22.44 -36.31
C ILE A 191 -35.65 21.09 -35.79
N SER A 192 -36.13 20.23 -36.68
CA SER A 192 -36.57 18.86 -36.36
C SER A 192 -35.43 17.86 -36.53
N VAL A 193 -34.58 17.77 -35.51
CA VAL A 193 -33.55 16.71 -35.44
C VAL A 193 -34.09 15.53 -34.65
N THR A 194 -34.03 14.34 -35.22
CA THR A 194 -34.37 13.07 -34.54
C THR A 194 -33.14 12.18 -34.51
N TYR A 195 -32.65 11.85 -33.31
CA TYR A 195 -31.61 10.83 -33.15
C TYR A 195 -31.90 9.93 -31.95
N LEU A 196 -31.37 8.72 -31.98
CA LEU A 196 -31.52 7.73 -30.91
C LEU A 196 -30.33 7.81 -29.96
N VAL A 197 -30.59 7.94 -28.66
CA VAL A 197 -29.55 7.92 -27.63
C VAL A 197 -29.51 6.53 -26.99
N PRO A 198 -28.35 5.83 -26.99
CA PRO A 198 -28.23 4.53 -26.35
C PRO A 198 -28.52 4.62 -24.84
N ALA A 199 -29.02 3.53 -24.28
CA ALA A 199 -29.16 3.43 -22.83
C ALA A 199 -27.78 3.39 -22.14
N ALA A 200 -27.53 4.28 -21.18
CA ALA A 200 -26.29 4.34 -20.40
C ALA A 200 -26.07 3.16 -19.42
N ARG A 201 -26.99 2.18 -19.40
CA ARG A 201 -26.98 1.02 -18.49
C ARG A 201 -25.63 0.29 -18.39
N PRO A 202 -24.90 -0.04 -19.47
CA PRO A 202 -23.65 -0.77 -19.34
C PRO A 202 -22.52 0.08 -18.73
N LEU A 203 -22.51 1.40 -18.92
CA LEU A 203 -21.57 2.28 -18.20
C LEU A 203 -21.89 2.31 -16.70
N TYR A 204 -23.16 2.40 -16.32
CA TYR A 204 -23.54 2.33 -14.91
C TYR A 204 -23.22 0.98 -14.28
N ALA A 205 -23.39 -0.13 -15.02
CA ALA A 205 -22.99 -1.45 -14.55
C ALA A 205 -21.47 -1.53 -14.31
N LEU A 206 -20.65 -0.98 -15.22
CA LEU A 206 -19.21 -0.91 -15.08
C LEU A 206 -18.81 -0.09 -13.84
N ILE A 207 -19.42 1.08 -13.66
CA ILE A 207 -19.21 1.96 -12.50
C ILE A 207 -19.61 1.25 -11.21
N GLY A 208 -20.78 0.62 -11.17
CA GLY A 208 -21.27 -0.13 -10.02
C GLY A 208 -20.36 -1.28 -9.63
N LEU A 209 -19.86 -2.04 -10.61
CA LEU A 209 -18.90 -3.13 -10.38
C LEU A 209 -17.57 -2.59 -9.85
N THR A 210 -17.08 -1.48 -10.40
CA THR A 210 -15.84 -0.84 -9.94
C THR A 210 -15.98 -0.32 -8.51
N LEU A 211 -17.12 0.30 -8.18
CA LEU A 211 -17.44 0.75 -6.83
C LEU A 211 -17.51 -0.44 -5.85
N LEU A 212 -18.19 -1.51 -6.22
CA LEU A 212 -18.30 -2.72 -5.41
C LEU A 212 -16.94 -3.34 -5.14
N ALA A 213 -16.10 -3.48 -6.17
CA ALA A 213 -14.74 -3.98 -6.02
C ALA A 213 -13.91 -3.12 -5.07
N ASN A 214 -14.00 -1.79 -5.16
CA ASN A 214 -13.32 -0.89 -4.22
C ASN A 214 -13.84 -1.03 -2.78
N LEU A 215 -15.14 -1.22 -2.59
CA LEU A 215 -15.70 -1.48 -1.26
C LEU A 215 -15.17 -2.79 -0.68
N VAL A 216 -15.09 -3.85 -1.50
CA VAL A 216 -14.48 -5.13 -1.10
C VAL A 216 -13.02 -4.92 -0.70
N LEU A 217 -12.24 -4.18 -1.50
CA LEU A 217 -10.84 -3.86 -1.18
C LEU A 217 -10.70 -3.07 0.12
N ILE A 218 -11.56 -2.08 0.37
CA ILE A 218 -11.60 -1.34 1.64
C ILE A 218 -11.80 -2.31 2.80
N VAL A 219 -12.75 -3.24 2.70
CA VAL A 219 -12.99 -4.26 3.73
C VAL A 219 -11.75 -5.13 3.99
N THR A 220 -10.95 -5.45 2.95
CA THR A 220 -9.70 -6.21 3.15
C THR A 220 -8.62 -5.47 3.94
N PHE A 221 -8.69 -4.14 4.04
CA PHE A 221 -7.73 -3.37 4.85
C PHE A 221 -8.07 -3.35 6.34
N PHE A 222 -9.28 -3.76 6.72
CA PHE A 222 -9.67 -3.84 8.12
C PHE A 222 -9.18 -5.15 8.73
N PRO A 223 -8.26 -5.11 9.72
CA PRO A 223 -7.87 -6.30 10.45
C PRO A 223 -9.02 -6.75 11.33
N PHE A 224 -9.67 -7.87 10.97
CA PHE A 224 -10.70 -8.50 11.81
C PHE A 224 -10.13 -9.12 13.10
N ARG A 225 -8.79 -9.31 13.17
CA ARG A 225 -8.10 -9.77 14.38
C ARG A 225 -7.43 -8.59 15.07
N LYS A 226 -7.69 -8.44 16.38
CA LYS A 226 -6.93 -7.53 17.24
C LYS A 226 -5.47 -7.96 17.20
N LYS A 227 -4.58 -7.03 16.85
CA LYS A 227 -3.13 -7.25 16.99
C LYS A 227 -2.79 -6.99 18.44
N GLU A 228 -2.25 -7.99 19.10
CA GLU A 228 -1.76 -7.87 20.47
C GLU A 228 -0.44 -7.09 20.43
N PHE A 229 -0.30 -6.17 21.39
CA PHE A 229 0.93 -5.45 21.67
C PHE A 229 1.43 -5.99 23.01
N SER A 230 2.16 -7.10 22.95
CA SER A 230 2.81 -7.67 24.12
C SER A 230 4.28 -7.25 24.13
N ARG A 231 4.80 -6.92 25.31
CA ARG A 231 6.18 -6.50 25.48
C ARG A 231 6.73 -7.05 26.79
N SER A 232 8.01 -7.35 26.76
CA SER A 232 8.76 -7.59 27.99
C SER A 232 9.32 -6.27 28.50
N GLY A 233 9.46 -6.13 29.81
CA GLY A 233 10.13 -4.99 30.40
C GLY A 233 10.59 -5.28 31.81
N GLU A 234 11.63 -4.57 32.22
CA GLU A 234 12.24 -4.68 33.54
C GLU A 234 12.69 -3.31 34.02
N ALA A 235 12.39 -3.01 35.28
CA ALA A 235 12.91 -1.84 35.96
C ALA A 235 14.14 -2.27 36.77
N LEU A 236 15.28 -1.65 36.49
CA LEU A 236 16.56 -1.92 37.12
C LEU A 236 17.01 -0.69 37.90
N SER A 237 17.19 -0.87 39.22
CA SER A 237 17.82 0.14 40.07
C SER A 237 19.33 0.01 39.94
N VAL A 238 19.96 0.95 39.25
CA VAL A 238 21.41 0.96 39.05
C VAL A 238 22.05 1.81 40.14
N LYS A 239 22.60 1.14 41.16
CA LYS A 239 23.36 1.77 42.24
C LYS A 239 24.84 1.47 42.06
N GLY A 240 25.69 2.49 41.92
CA GLY A 240 27.14 2.28 41.79
C GLY A 240 27.93 3.48 41.26
N ARG A 241 29.24 3.28 41.01
CA ARG A 241 30.16 4.29 40.44
C ARG A 241 30.05 4.46 38.92
N VAL A 242 29.06 3.83 38.30
CA VAL A 242 28.93 3.74 36.85
C VAL A 242 28.06 4.89 36.36
N ASN A 243 28.59 5.73 35.48
CA ASN A 243 27.81 6.81 34.90
C ASN A 243 26.73 6.23 33.95
N PRO A 244 25.51 6.79 33.91
CA PRO A 244 24.45 6.37 33.00
C PRO A 244 24.85 6.18 31.52
N PRO A 245 25.75 6.99 30.90
CA PRO A 245 26.20 6.79 29.53
C PRO A 245 26.98 5.50 29.32
N MET A 246 27.73 5.04 30.34
CA MET A 246 28.46 3.78 30.26
C MET A 246 27.48 2.62 30.23
N PHE A 247 26.39 2.69 30.99
CA PHE A 247 25.29 1.73 30.92
C PHE A 247 24.65 1.73 29.52
N PHE A 248 24.27 2.89 28.99
CA PHE A 248 23.68 2.98 27.65
C PHE A 248 24.62 2.45 26.56
N ALA A 249 25.91 2.79 26.60
CA ALA A 249 26.88 2.32 25.63
C ALA A 249 27.07 0.79 25.70
N LEU A 250 27.11 0.22 26.90
CA LEU A 250 27.20 -1.23 27.07
C LEU A 250 25.95 -1.97 26.62
N LEU A 251 24.77 -1.40 26.85
CA LEU A 251 23.52 -1.95 26.33
C LEU A 251 23.49 -1.87 24.80
N GLU A 252 23.88 -0.73 24.22
CA GLU A 252 24.01 -0.53 22.77
C GLU A 252 24.95 -1.56 22.15
N GLU A 253 26.15 -1.75 22.71
CA GLU A 253 27.12 -2.76 22.25
C GLU A 253 26.63 -4.20 22.49
N GLY A 254 26.01 -4.48 23.64
CA GLY A 254 25.46 -5.79 23.97
C GLY A 254 24.34 -6.20 23.00
N CYS A 255 23.47 -5.27 22.63
CA CYS A 255 22.44 -5.50 21.62
C CYS A 255 23.03 -5.69 20.22
N LYS A 256 24.15 -5.03 19.87
CA LYS A 256 24.85 -5.29 18.60
C LYS A 256 25.30 -6.74 18.46
N LEU A 257 25.66 -7.39 19.57
CA LEU A 257 26.04 -8.82 19.59
C LEU A 257 24.86 -9.76 19.29
N LEU A 258 23.62 -9.27 19.37
CA LEU A 258 22.43 -10.02 18.98
C LEU A 258 22.21 -10.03 17.47
N ASN A 259 22.88 -9.15 16.71
CA ASN A 259 22.81 -9.17 15.26
C ASN A 259 23.56 -10.39 14.69
N ALA A 260 22.98 -11.03 13.67
CA ALA A 260 23.68 -12.08 12.93
C ALA A 260 24.99 -11.53 12.32
N SER A 261 26.01 -12.39 12.26
CA SER A 261 27.45 -12.04 12.07
C SER A 261 27.83 -11.17 10.86
N ASN A 262 26.91 -10.90 9.93
CA ASN A 262 27.18 -10.20 8.66
C ASN A 262 26.27 -8.97 8.43
N GLY A 263 25.47 -8.57 9.41
CA GLY A 263 24.59 -7.40 9.30
C GLY A 263 25.27 -6.10 9.71
N LEU A 264 25.20 -5.06 8.87
CA LEU A 264 25.54 -3.69 9.29
C LEU A 264 24.56 -3.28 10.40
N SER A 265 25.04 -3.13 11.63
CA SER A 265 24.21 -2.63 12.73
C SER A 265 23.72 -1.22 12.40
N ARG A 266 22.42 -1.00 12.57
CA ARG A 266 21.87 0.36 12.56
C ARG A 266 22.40 1.12 13.78
N PRO A 267 22.68 2.44 13.66
CA PRO A 267 23.02 3.25 14.81
C PRO A 267 21.82 3.32 15.77
N SER A 268 22.10 3.37 17.08
CA SER A 268 21.06 3.61 18.08
C SER A 268 20.52 5.05 17.96
N ILE A 269 19.24 5.21 18.28
CA ILE A 269 18.56 6.51 18.25
C ILE A 269 18.42 6.99 19.69
N ARG A 270 18.98 8.17 20.00
CA ARG A 270 18.94 8.73 21.35
C ARG A 270 17.86 9.80 21.47
N PHE A 271 17.24 9.88 22.65
CA PHE A 271 16.13 10.78 22.95
C PHE A 271 16.32 11.56 24.24
N THR A 272 15.67 12.71 24.29
CA THR A 272 15.43 13.53 25.48
C THR A 272 13.92 13.73 25.66
N ALA A 273 13.41 13.60 26.88
CA ALA A 273 12.00 13.86 27.15
C ALA A 273 11.72 15.37 27.16
N GLU A 274 10.64 15.80 26.50
CA GLU A 274 10.27 17.22 26.44
C GLU A 274 9.77 17.78 27.77
N THR A 275 9.03 16.97 28.52
CA THR A 275 8.32 17.38 29.74
C THR A 275 9.17 17.20 31.00
N LEU A 276 10.16 16.30 30.95
CA LEU A 276 11.01 15.88 32.05
C LEU A 276 12.47 15.99 31.58
N GLY A 277 12.99 17.21 31.43
CA GLY A 277 14.27 17.50 30.74
C GLY A 277 15.52 16.70 31.21
N SER A 278 15.46 16.01 32.35
CA SER A 278 16.51 15.10 32.82
C SER A 278 16.36 13.63 32.36
N THR A 279 15.22 13.24 31.80
CA THR A 279 14.97 11.88 31.31
C THR A 279 15.57 11.68 29.93
N LYS A 280 16.44 10.67 29.83
CA LYS A 280 17.18 10.32 28.61
C LYS A 280 16.93 8.89 28.22
N GLY A 281 16.77 8.65 26.91
CA GLY A 281 16.49 7.33 26.37
C GLY A 281 17.32 6.95 25.16
N THR A 282 17.44 5.65 24.89
CA THR A 282 18.02 5.10 23.66
C THR A 282 17.10 4.01 23.12
N LEU A 283 16.86 4.03 21.81
CA LEU A 283 16.18 2.98 21.05
C LEU A 283 17.21 2.29 20.17
N ILE A 284 17.27 0.97 20.33
CA ILE A 284 18.15 0.09 19.59
C ILE A 284 17.27 -0.81 18.72
N GLU A 285 17.59 -0.86 17.43
CA GLU A 285 16.95 -1.76 16.47
C GLU A 285 17.97 -2.77 15.95
N ASN A 286 17.67 -4.06 16.14
CA ASN A 286 18.41 -5.13 15.49
C ASN A 286 17.96 -5.29 14.02
N LEU A 287 18.86 -5.80 13.18
CA LEU A 287 18.73 -5.78 11.71
C LEU A 287 17.31 -6.20 11.25
N PRO A 288 16.53 -5.29 10.65
CA PRO A 288 15.17 -5.61 10.21
C PRO A 288 15.16 -6.56 9.03
N GLU A 289 14.67 -7.77 9.28
CA GLU A 289 14.51 -8.80 8.27
C GLU A 289 13.23 -8.61 7.47
N ASN A 290 13.30 -8.75 6.15
CA ASN A 290 12.11 -8.69 5.30
C ASN A 290 11.20 -9.90 5.57
N TRP A 291 10.05 -9.65 6.18
CA TRP A 291 9.09 -10.64 6.65
C TRP A 291 7.87 -10.74 5.70
N GLY A 292 8.12 -11.08 4.44
CA GLY A 292 7.09 -11.41 3.44
C GLY A 292 6.07 -10.30 3.13
N LEU A 293 5.29 -10.51 2.05
CA LEU A 293 4.25 -9.57 1.61
C LEU A 293 2.94 -9.77 2.39
N VAL A 294 2.34 -8.66 2.85
CA VAL A 294 1.17 -8.65 3.75
C VAL A 294 -0.16 -8.49 3.01
N ALA A 295 -0.22 -7.62 1.99
CA ALA A 295 -1.48 -7.24 1.35
C ALA A 295 -1.94 -8.24 0.28
N ARG A 296 -1.72 -9.54 0.54
CA ARG A 296 -1.95 -10.65 -0.39
C ARG A 296 -3.40 -10.71 -0.91
N PRO A 297 -4.46 -10.69 -0.08
CA PRO A 297 -5.80 -10.93 -0.60
C PRO A 297 -6.28 -9.84 -1.54
N GLY A 298 -6.13 -8.56 -1.15
CA GLY A 298 -6.52 -7.42 -1.99
C GLY A 298 -5.71 -7.34 -3.28
N GLY A 299 -4.39 -7.54 -3.21
CA GLY A 299 -3.53 -7.57 -4.40
C GLY A 299 -3.93 -8.67 -5.38
N PHE A 300 -4.21 -9.89 -4.88
CA PHE A 300 -4.66 -11.01 -5.72
C PHE A 300 -6.06 -10.80 -6.31
N LEU A 301 -6.96 -10.09 -5.61
CA LEU A 301 -8.26 -9.69 -6.16
C LEU A 301 -8.11 -8.66 -7.30
N CYS A 302 -7.11 -7.78 -7.22
CA CYS A 302 -6.86 -6.78 -8.27
C CYS A 302 -6.29 -7.37 -9.57
N LEU A 303 -5.58 -8.50 -9.53
CA LEU A 303 -4.98 -9.12 -10.73
C LEU A 303 -6.01 -9.56 -11.80
N PRO A 304 -7.07 -10.33 -11.50
CA PRO A 304 -8.10 -10.63 -12.49
C PRO A 304 -8.88 -9.37 -12.88
N LEU A 305 -9.12 -8.46 -11.93
CA LEU A 305 -9.79 -7.18 -12.19
C LEU A 305 -8.96 -6.22 -13.06
N SER A 306 -7.66 -6.44 -13.20
CA SER A 306 -6.84 -5.74 -14.19
C SER A 306 -6.81 -6.49 -15.52
N PHE A 307 -6.53 -7.79 -15.51
CA PHE A 307 -6.39 -8.60 -16.73
C PHE A 307 -7.66 -8.61 -17.59
N PHE A 308 -8.81 -8.97 -17.01
CA PHE A 308 -10.04 -9.16 -17.81
C PHE A 308 -10.54 -7.87 -18.45
N PRO A 309 -10.66 -6.73 -17.74
CA PRO A 309 -11.10 -5.48 -18.37
C PRO A 309 -10.13 -4.97 -19.44
N LEU A 310 -8.82 -5.14 -19.26
CA LEU A 310 -7.83 -4.80 -20.29
C LEU A 310 -8.06 -5.61 -21.57
N VAL A 311 -8.10 -6.94 -21.46
CA VAL A 311 -8.26 -7.83 -22.62
C VAL A 311 -9.63 -7.65 -23.27
N LEU A 312 -10.71 -7.56 -22.48
CA LEU A 312 -12.07 -7.36 -22.99
C LEU A 312 -12.24 -6.00 -23.67
N GLY A 313 -11.68 -4.93 -23.09
CA GLY A 313 -11.74 -3.60 -23.68
C GLY A 313 -11.08 -3.55 -25.06
N PHE A 314 -9.87 -4.09 -25.20
CA PHE A 314 -9.22 -4.21 -26.50
C PHE A 314 -9.96 -5.17 -27.43
N SER A 315 -10.45 -6.30 -26.92
CA SER A 315 -11.20 -7.26 -27.74
C SER A 315 -12.44 -6.62 -28.37
N ARG A 316 -13.17 -5.75 -27.64
CA ARG A 316 -14.34 -5.04 -28.18
C ARG A 316 -13.98 -4.00 -29.24
N LEU A 317 -12.84 -3.32 -29.10
CA LEU A 317 -12.35 -2.36 -30.09
C LEU A 317 -11.82 -3.05 -31.35
N VAL A 318 -11.02 -4.11 -31.19
CA VAL A 318 -10.43 -4.88 -32.28
C VAL A 318 -11.54 -5.60 -33.06
N HIS A 319 -12.43 -6.32 -32.38
CA HIS A 319 -13.54 -7.04 -32.98
C HIS A 319 -14.82 -6.22 -32.98
N PHE A 320 -14.75 -4.95 -33.38
CA PHE A 320 -15.91 -4.07 -33.40
C PHE A 320 -17.03 -4.65 -34.28
N GLN A 321 -18.15 -5.04 -33.66
CA GLN A 321 -19.23 -5.84 -34.26
C GLN A 321 -20.62 -5.17 -34.11
N ARG A 322 -20.70 -3.83 -34.16
CA ARG A 322 -22.00 -3.16 -34.30
C ARG A 322 -22.58 -3.39 -35.71
N PRO A 323 -23.91 -3.57 -35.83
CA PRO A 323 -24.53 -3.93 -37.11
C PRO A 323 -24.31 -2.83 -38.13
N ALA A 324 -23.68 -3.19 -39.24
CA ALA A 324 -23.44 -2.34 -40.40
C ALA A 324 -24.09 -3.03 -41.60
N PHE A 325 -25.42 -3.03 -41.63
CA PHE A 325 -26.10 -3.17 -42.91
C PHE A 325 -25.77 -1.90 -43.72
N GLU A 326 -25.61 -2.06 -45.04
CA GLU A 326 -25.54 -0.91 -45.93
C GLU A 326 -26.80 -0.08 -45.73
N MET A 327 -26.62 1.19 -45.36
CA MET A 327 -27.72 2.09 -45.03
C MET A 327 -27.35 3.51 -45.44
N PRO A 328 -28.33 4.34 -45.81
CA PRO A 328 -28.08 5.74 -46.14
C PRO A 328 -27.39 6.47 -44.98
N TYR A 329 -26.38 7.29 -45.27
CA TYR A 329 -25.59 7.99 -44.24
C TYR A 329 -26.44 8.81 -43.25
N MET A 330 -27.55 9.39 -43.69
CA MET A 330 -28.47 10.13 -42.81
C MET A 330 -29.17 9.24 -41.79
N GLU A 331 -29.49 8.00 -42.14
CA GLU A 331 -30.10 7.04 -41.22
C GLU A 331 -29.07 6.54 -40.21
N PHE A 332 -27.85 6.25 -40.68
CA PHE A 332 -26.71 5.93 -39.83
C PHE A 332 -26.43 7.03 -38.79
N LEU A 333 -26.35 8.29 -39.22
CA LEU A 333 -26.06 9.42 -38.33
C LEU A 333 -27.17 9.64 -37.28
N LYS A 334 -28.42 9.39 -37.64
CA LYS A 334 -29.56 9.55 -36.72
C LYS A 334 -29.68 8.39 -35.74
N VAL A 335 -29.48 7.15 -36.18
CA VAL A 335 -29.82 5.96 -35.39
C VAL A 335 -28.61 5.32 -34.72
N HIS A 336 -27.44 5.31 -35.37
CA HIS A 336 -26.32 4.44 -34.97
C HIS A 336 -25.02 5.16 -34.62
N ALA A 337 -24.86 6.44 -34.97
CA ALA A 337 -23.63 7.17 -34.67
C ALA A 337 -23.32 7.22 -33.15
N PHE A 338 -24.33 7.51 -32.32
CA PHE A 338 -24.15 7.51 -30.87
C PHE A 338 -23.88 6.12 -30.30
N ASP A 339 -24.45 5.06 -30.88
CA ASP A 339 -24.15 3.67 -30.49
C ASP A 339 -22.68 3.33 -30.74
N TYR A 340 -22.12 3.77 -31.87
CA TYR A 340 -20.71 3.56 -32.21
C TYR A 340 -19.80 4.28 -31.22
N VAL A 341 -20.06 5.56 -30.98
CA VAL A 341 -19.30 6.37 -30.01
C VAL A 341 -19.38 5.75 -28.61
N PHE A 342 -20.58 5.32 -28.20
CA PHE A 342 -20.79 4.73 -26.89
C PHE A 342 -20.08 3.39 -26.72
N GLU A 343 -20.06 2.53 -27.73
CA GLU A 343 -19.33 1.27 -27.69
C GLU A 343 -17.82 1.51 -27.54
N VAL A 344 -17.28 2.50 -28.26
CA VAL A 344 -15.88 2.93 -28.13
C VAL A 344 -15.61 3.46 -26.72
N LEU A 345 -16.46 4.34 -26.20
CA LEU A 345 -16.32 4.89 -24.84
C LEU A 345 -16.40 3.80 -23.77
N PHE A 346 -17.30 2.83 -23.93
CA PHE A 346 -17.42 1.68 -23.02
C PHE A 346 -16.15 0.82 -23.03
N ALA A 347 -15.61 0.54 -24.22
CA ALA A 347 -14.39 -0.24 -24.35
C ALA A 347 -13.16 0.49 -23.79
N ILE A 348 -13.04 1.81 -24.00
CA ILE A 348 -12.02 2.64 -23.33
C ILE A 348 -12.22 2.62 -21.82
N GLY A 349 -13.46 2.70 -21.33
CA GLY A 349 -13.80 2.59 -19.92
C GLY A 349 -13.30 1.29 -19.29
N LEU A 350 -13.47 0.15 -19.97
CA LEU A 350 -12.93 -1.14 -19.54
C LEU A 350 -11.40 -1.13 -19.43
N ILE A 351 -10.71 -0.55 -20.43
CA ILE A 351 -9.24 -0.42 -20.40
C ILE A 351 -8.81 0.43 -19.20
N MET A 352 -9.47 1.56 -18.96
CA MET A 352 -9.17 2.46 -17.84
C MET A 352 -9.40 1.79 -16.48
N VAL A 353 -10.47 1.00 -16.33
CA VAL A 353 -10.74 0.21 -15.13
C VAL A 353 -9.65 -0.85 -14.91
N GLY A 354 -9.22 -1.52 -15.99
CA GLY A 354 -8.15 -2.51 -15.92
C GLY A 354 -6.82 -1.90 -15.47
N LEU A 355 -6.45 -0.74 -16.03
CA LEU A 355 -5.26 0.03 -15.60
C LEU A 355 -5.36 0.51 -14.16
N TYR A 356 -6.54 0.97 -13.74
CA TYR A 356 -6.80 1.39 -12.37
C TYR A 356 -6.53 0.26 -11.36
N PHE A 357 -7.06 -0.95 -11.60
CA PHE A 357 -6.80 -2.09 -10.72
C PHE A 357 -5.37 -2.61 -10.82
N ALA A 358 -4.71 -2.48 -11.98
CA ALA A 358 -3.29 -2.80 -12.11
C ALA A 358 -2.43 -1.91 -11.20
N GLU A 359 -2.73 -0.61 -11.14
CA GLU A 359 -2.02 0.32 -10.27
C GLU A 359 -2.27 0.01 -8.79
N TRP A 360 -3.50 -0.33 -8.41
CA TRP A 360 -3.79 -0.81 -7.07
C TRP A 360 -3.08 -2.12 -6.74
N ALA A 361 -2.99 -3.05 -7.69
CA ALA A 361 -2.20 -4.26 -7.49
C ALA A 361 -0.74 -3.91 -7.19
N ARG A 362 -0.12 -2.99 -7.96
CA ARG A 362 1.26 -2.52 -7.70
C ARG A 362 1.42 -1.93 -6.30
N VAL A 363 0.52 -1.04 -5.91
CA VAL A 363 0.56 -0.40 -4.57
C VAL A 363 0.45 -1.46 -3.48
N LEU A 364 -0.48 -2.40 -3.58
CA LEU A 364 -0.69 -3.44 -2.57
C LEU A 364 0.47 -4.42 -2.50
N PHE A 365 0.99 -4.86 -3.63
CA PHE A 365 2.17 -5.71 -3.69
C PHE A 365 3.47 -4.98 -3.33
N GLY A 366 3.47 -3.64 -3.35
CA GLY A 366 4.58 -2.80 -2.91
C GLY A 366 4.76 -2.73 -1.40
N ILE A 367 3.72 -3.06 -0.62
CA ILE A 367 3.76 -3.00 0.84
C ILE A 367 4.65 -4.11 1.39
N ARG A 368 5.70 -3.71 2.09
CA ARG A 368 6.70 -4.60 2.69
C ARG A 368 6.51 -4.67 4.19
N ARG A 369 6.74 -5.84 4.77
CA ARG A 369 6.79 -6.01 6.21
C ARG A 369 8.20 -6.38 6.63
N TYR A 370 8.63 -5.83 7.74
CA TYR A 370 9.91 -6.09 8.35
C TYR A 370 9.68 -6.61 9.76
N ARG A 371 10.57 -7.51 10.18
CA ARG A 371 10.64 -8.03 11.54
C ARG A 371 11.98 -7.57 12.11
N SER A 372 11.95 -6.83 13.20
CA SER A 372 13.15 -6.44 13.94
C SER A 372 12.93 -6.60 15.43
N ASP A 373 14.00 -6.85 16.18
CA ASP A 373 13.95 -6.75 17.64
C ASP A 373 14.21 -5.30 18.02
N LEU A 374 13.32 -4.71 18.82
CA LEU A 374 13.50 -3.37 19.37
C LEU A 374 13.75 -3.45 20.86
N VAL A 375 14.73 -2.67 21.32
CA VAL A 375 15.04 -2.47 22.73
C VAL A 375 14.99 -0.97 22.99
N PHE A 376 14.16 -0.55 23.93
CA PHE A 376 14.10 0.83 24.41
C PHE A 376 14.51 0.88 25.86
N CYS A 377 15.41 1.79 26.19
CA CYS A 377 15.93 1.97 27.54
C CYS A 377 15.88 3.44 27.88
N TYR A 378 15.37 3.81 29.06
CA TYR A 378 15.44 5.17 29.55
C TYR A 378 15.83 5.25 31.03
N ALA A 379 16.47 6.35 31.39
CA ALA A 379 16.90 6.63 32.76
C ALA A 379 15.98 7.69 33.38
N VAL A 380 15.51 7.42 34.59
CA VAL A 380 14.75 8.34 35.44
C VAL A 380 15.63 8.77 36.59
N GLU A 381 15.66 10.09 36.83
CA GLU A 381 16.36 10.67 37.97
C GLU A 381 15.56 10.38 39.25
N ASN A 382 16.25 9.98 40.33
CA ASN A 382 15.66 9.47 41.56
C ASN A 382 14.56 10.41 42.11
N SER A 383 13.30 10.07 41.87
CA SER A 383 12.16 10.59 42.62
C SER A 383 11.69 9.47 43.54
N GLU A 384 11.66 9.74 44.84
CA GLU A 384 11.44 8.76 45.89
C GLU A 384 10.17 7.92 45.67
N SER A 385 10.30 6.61 45.81
CA SER A 385 9.23 5.65 46.13
C SER A 385 7.89 5.83 45.40
N GLY A 386 7.80 5.30 44.18
CA GLY A 386 6.53 4.91 43.57
C GLY A 386 6.49 3.41 43.37
N THR A 387 5.71 2.70 44.18
CA THR A 387 5.29 1.31 43.93
C THR A 387 4.72 1.21 42.51
N LEU A 388 5.24 0.27 41.71
CA LEU A 388 4.73 -0.11 40.40
C LEU A 388 3.33 -0.75 40.55
N THR A 389 2.34 0.08 40.82
CA THR A 389 0.92 -0.23 40.61
C THR A 389 0.43 0.75 39.56
N ASP A 390 0.09 0.22 38.39
CA ASP A 390 -0.48 0.93 37.23
C ASP A 390 -1.45 2.04 37.65
N PRO A 391 -1.24 3.25 37.14
CA PRO A 391 -2.17 3.76 36.14
C PRO A 391 -1.40 4.09 34.87
N GLN A 392 -2.03 3.93 33.71
CA GLN A 392 -1.46 4.17 32.37
C GLN A 392 -0.40 5.28 32.41
N PRO A 393 0.89 4.96 32.19
CA PRO A 393 1.93 5.98 32.28
C PRO A 393 1.59 7.10 31.30
N GLU A 394 1.56 8.34 31.80
CA GLU A 394 1.27 9.49 30.96
C GLU A 394 2.20 9.49 29.75
N PRO A 395 1.68 9.76 28.54
CA PRO A 395 2.48 9.71 27.33
C PRO A 395 3.60 10.74 27.41
N VAL A 396 4.84 10.29 27.23
CA VAL A 396 6.01 11.17 27.18
C VAL A 396 6.30 11.52 25.72
N ASP A 397 6.41 12.81 25.43
CA ASP A 397 6.86 13.28 24.12
C ASP A 397 8.40 13.25 24.09
N TRP A 398 8.94 12.44 23.17
CA TRP A 398 10.38 12.23 23.00
C TRP A 398 10.92 13.07 21.84
N LYS A 399 11.94 13.90 22.10
CA LYS A 399 12.71 14.60 21.06
C LYS A 399 13.96 13.82 20.71
N LEU A 400 14.29 13.81 19.42
CA LEU A 400 15.56 13.30 18.91
C LEU A 400 16.70 14.18 19.44
N ALA A 401 17.67 13.57 20.13
CA ALA A 401 18.90 14.23 20.50
C ALA A 401 19.82 14.27 19.26
N ASN A 402 19.79 15.38 18.53
CA ASN A 402 20.53 15.55 17.27
C ASN A 402 21.92 16.13 17.55
N GLY A 403 22.92 15.24 17.66
CA GLY A 403 24.32 15.62 17.70
C GLY A 403 25.13 14.75 18.64
N ALA A 404 26.46 14.87 18.59
CA ALA A 404 27.30 14.56 19.73
C ALA A 404 27.01 15.62 20.82
N ASP A 405 25.79 15.60 21.35
CA ASP A 405 25.26 16.69 22.15
C ASP A 405 26.07 16.77 23.43
N SER A 406 26.73 17.91 23.57
CA SER A 406 27.41 18.32 24.78
C SER A 406 26.49 18.20 25.99
N GLU A 407 25.16 18.32 25.87
CA GLU A 407 24.21 18.11 26.96
C GLU A 407 24.02 16.64 27.39
N PHE A 408 24.00 15.68 26.45
CA PHE A 408 24.03 14.25 26.81
C PHE A 408 25.37 13.92 27.47
N ALA A 409 26.46 14.45 26.92
CA ALA A 409 27.82 14.30 27.43
C ALA A 409 28.16 15.17 28.68
N ASN A 410 27.35 16.17 29.03
CA ASN A 410 27.55 17.03 30.21
C ASN A 410 26.69 16.56 31.37
N TRP A 411 25.43 16.14 31.14
CA TRP A 411 24.67 15.36 32.12
C TRP A 411 25.41 14.07 32.51
N ALA A 412 26.10 13.46 31.55
CA ALA A 412 27.01 12.35 31.75
C ALA A 412 28.17 12.61 32.72
N LYS A 413 28.62 13.87 32.85
CA LYS A 413 29.80 14.25 33.64
C LYS A 413 29.45 14.53 35.10
N ASN A 414 28.26 15.04 35.37
CA ASN A 414 27.77 15.35 36.71
C ASN A 414 26.35 14.82 36.91
N PRO A 415 26.16 13.50 37.12
CA PRO A 415 24.90 13.04 37.70
C PRO A 415 24.85 13.57 39.13
N GLU A 416 23.89 14.43 39.47
CA GLU A 416 23.78 15.00 40.83
C GLU A 416 23.51 13.91 41.89
N SER A 417 23.24 12.66 41.48
CA SER A 417 23.12 11.47 42.31
C SER A 417 23.87 10.25 41.73
N ASN A 418 24.66 9.56 42.54
CA ASN A 418 25.37 8.31 42.17
C ASN A 418 24.44 7.07 42.05
N ALA A 419 23.12 7.28 41.95
CA ALA A 419 22.12 6.23 41.83
C ALA A 419 21.02 6.70 40.87
N PHE A 420 20.75 5.89 39.85
CA PHE A 420 19.72 6.17 38.85
C PHE A 420 18.90 4.91 38.58
N ARG A 421 17.62 5.12 38.26
CA ARG A 421 16.73 4.03 37.88
C ARG A 421 16.68 3.96 36.36
N VAL A 422 16.85 2.76 35.83
CA VAL A 422 16.72 2.50 34.39
C VAL A 422 15.53 1.59 34.17
N GLU A 423 14.75 1.88 33.15
CA GLU A 423 13.70 0.97 32.69
C GLU A 423 14.02 0.52 31.27
N VAL A 424 14.05 -0.79 31.08
CA VAL A 424 14.38 -1.43 29.81
C VAL A 424 13.16 -2.19 29.31
N PHE A 425 12.75 -1.93 28.08
CA PHE A 425 11.63 -2.56 27.39
C PHE A 425 12.11 -3.18 26.10
N TRP A 426 11.63 -4.38 25.79
CA TRP A 426 12.00 -5.05 24.55
C TRP A 426 10.86 -5.89 23.99
N ALA A 427 10.81 -5.97 22.66
CA ALA A 427 9.84 -6.77 21.94
C ALA A 427 10.35 -7.10 20.54
N GLU A 428 9.86 -8.21 19.99
CA GLU A 428 9.91 -8.46 18.56
C GLU A 428 8.85 -7.58 17.88
N VAL A 429 9.27 -6.78 16.92
CA VAL A 429 8.44 -5.76 16.29
C VAL A 429 8.21 -6.07 14.82
N LEU A 430 6.93 -6.09 14.45
CA LEU A 430 6.50 -6.14 13.06
C LEU A 430 6.23 -4.72 12.57
N SER A 431 6.96 -4.29 11.55
CA SER A 431 6.81 -2.98 10.92
C SER A 431 6.42 -3.10 9.45
N GLU A 432 5.69 -2.13 8.92
CA GLU A 432 5.26 -2.08 7.51
C GLU A 432 5.79 -0.80 6.84
N SER A 433 6.12 -0.88 5.56
CA SER A 433 6.43 0.25 4.69
C SER A 433 5.63 0.17 3.38
N ALA A 434 5.20 1.31 2.84
CA ALA A 434 4.44 1.38 1.59
C ALA A 434 5.31 1.07 0.34
N GLY A 435 6.63 1.12 0.47
CA GLY A 435 7.61 0.96 -0.60
C GLY A 435 9.05 0.89 -0.04
N PRO A 436 10.07 0.78 -0.91
CA PRO A 436 11.46 0.67 -0.47
C PRO A 436 12.00 1.96 0.17
N ASP A 437 11.56 3.13 -0.32
CA ASP A 437 12.07 4.44 0.13
C ASP A 437 11.12 5.14 1.11
N SER A 438 9.96 4.56 1.39
CA SER A 438 8.99 5.13 2.33
C SER A 438 9.32 4.73 3.77
N PRO A 439 9.01 5.58 4.76
CA PRO A 439 9.29 5.28 6.15
C PRO A 439 8.50 4.06 6.65
N ARG A 440 9.01 3.41 7.71
CA ARG A 440 8.38 2.28 8.38
C ARG A 440 7.47 2.73 9.50
N TYR A 441 6.41 1.96 9.70
CA TYR A 441 5.45 2.11 10.80
C TYR A 441 5.36 0.80 11.56
N VAL A 442 5.30 0.86 12.89
CA VAL A 442 5.09 -0.35 13.70
C VAL A 442 3.63 -0.77 13.66
N VAL A 443 3.42 -2.07 13.55
CA VAL A 443 2.12 -2.69 13.28
C VAL A 443 1.76 -3.77 14.28
N GLY A 444 2.75 -4.36 14.95
CA GLY A 444 2.53 -5.29 16.07
C GLY A 444 3.81 -5.46 16.88
N MET A 445 3.64 -5.88 18.13
CA MET A 445 4.73 -6.18 19.06
C MET A 445 4.42 -7.51 19.73
N GLN A 446 5.42 -8.40 19.76
CA GLN A 446 5.29 -9.71 20.35
C GLN A 446 6.43 -9.99 21.32
N GLU A 447 6.10 -10.63 22.45
CA GLU A 447 7.11 -11.20 23.33
C GLU A 447 7.70 -12.45 22.70
N GLN A 448 9.02 -12.48 22.57
CA GLN A 448 9.74 -13.63 22.06
C GLN A 448 10.64 -14.20 23.14
N GLU A 449 10.47 -15.48 23.47
CA GLU A 449 11.28 -16.15 24.50
C GLU A 449 12.79 -16.09 24.21
N GLY A 450 13.18 -16.19 22.93
CA GLY A 450 14.57 -16.10 22.50
C GLY A 450 15.18 -14.74 22.85
N LEU A 451 14.48 -13.66 22.47
CA LEU A 451 14.88 -12.29 22.79
C LEU A 451 14.91 -12.07 24.32
N ASN A 452 13.90 -12.56 25.05
CA ASN A 452 13.88 -12.49 26.51
C ASN A 452 15.13 -13.12 27.12
N ARG A 453 15.49 -14.35 26.74
CA ARG A 453 16.70 -15.02 27.28
C ARG A 453 17.98 -14.26 26.95
N SER A 454 18.07 -13.70 25.75
CA SER A 454 19.22 -12.89 25.33
C SER A 454 19.32 -11.59 26.12
N MET A 455 18.21 -10.88 26.31
CA MET A 455 18.16 -9.66 27.11
C MET A 455 18.52 -9.92 28.56
N TRP A 456 17.96 -10.97 29.18
CA TRP A 456 18.34 -11.38 30.53
C TRP A 456 19.84 -11.65 30.66
N ARG A 457 20.46 -12.27 29.66
CA ARG A 457 21.92 -12.47 29.66
C ARG A 457 22.69 -11.16 29.60
N ILE A 458 22.24 -10.19 28.80
CA ILE A 458 22.86 -8.86 28.69
C ILE A 458 22.71 -8.08 30.00
N LEU A 459 21.52 -8.09 30.60
CA LEU A 459 21.22 -7.37 31.83
C LEU A 459 21.92 -7.98 33.07
N THR A 460 22.21 -9.28 33.05
CA THR A 460 22.89 -10.00 34.14
C THR A 460 24.41 -10.10 33.98
N ILE A 461 25.01 -9.48 32.95
CA ILE A 461 26.46 -9.49 32.77
C ILE A 461 27.15 -8.87 34.00
N PRO A 462 28.01 -9.61 34.72
CA PRO A 462 28.44 -9.29 36.08
C PRO A 462 29.42 -8.11 36.21
N PHE A 463 29.67 -7.34 35.15
CA PHE A 463 30.78 -6.39 35.15
C PHE A 463 30.43 -4.98 35.67
N VAL A 464 29.18 -4.61 35.97
CA VAL A 464 28.82 -3.18 36.07
C VAL A 464 27.80 -2.77 37.15
N ILE A 465 26.98 -3.66 37.74
CA ILE A 465 25.86 -3.21 38.57
C ILE A 465 25.67 -4.15 39.77
N THR A 466 25.71 -3.62 41.00
CA THR A 466 24.98 -4.25 42.12
C THR A 466 23.50 -4.10 41.81
N VAL A 467 22.95 -5.07 41.08
CA VAL A 467 21.52 -5.14 40.78
C VAL A 467 20.82 -5.56 42.06
N GLU A 468 20.34 -4.60 42.84
CA GLU A 468 19.24 -4.87 43.76
C GLU A 468 17.99 -4.98 42.89
N ALA A 469 17.72 -6.18 42.37
CA ALA A 469 16.42 -6.48 41.82
C ALA A 469 15.42 -6.41 42.98
N GLU A 470 14.34 -5.64 42.81
CA GLU A 470 13.23 -5.64 43.77
C GLU A 470 12.67 -7.07 43.81
N ASP A 471 12.88 -7.77 44.94
CA ASP A 471 12.49 -9.16 45.13
C ASP A 471 11.02 -9.39 44.78
N ARG A 472 10.77 -10.37 43.91
CA ARG A 472 9.43 -10.94 43.71
C ARG A 472 8.98 -11.65 44.98
N GLN A 473 8.36 -10.92 45.90
CA GLN A 473 7.55 -11.51 46.97
C GLN A 473 6.06 -11.49 46.62
N ILE A 474 5.63 -12.11 45.52
CA ILE A 474 4.22 -12.56 45.40
C ILE A 474 4.19 -13.89 44.64
N LEU A 475 3.50 -14.87 45.25
CA LEU A 475 3.22 -16.26 44.83
C LEU A 475 4.17 -17.36 45.32
N ALA A 476 4.37 -17.42 46.64
CA ALA A 476 4.46 -18.69 47.38
C ALA A 476 3.68 -18.59 48.70
N GLY A 477 2.41 -18.20 48.62
CA GLY A 477 1.43 -18.29 49.70
C GLY A 477 0.43 -19.39 49.38
N GLY A 478 0.90 -20.64 49.38
CA GLY A 478 0.09 -21.80 49.02
C GLY A 478 0.64 -23.08 49.64
N SER A 479 0.53 -23.17 50.96
CA SER A 479 0.57 -24.44 51.69
C SER A 479 -0.02 -24.26 53.10
N THR A 480 -1.34 -24.37 53.20
CA THR A 480 -2.05 -25.36 54.02
C THR A 480 -3.53 -25.32 53.65
#